data_AF-A0A956FZJ1-F1
#
_entry.id   AF-A0A956FZJ1-F1
#
_cell.length_a   1.000
_cell.length_b   1.000
_cell.length_c   1.000
_cell.angle_alpha   90.00
_cell.angle_beta   90.00
_cell.angle_gamma   90.00
#
_symmetry.space_group_name_H-M   'P 1'
#
loop_
_entity.id
_entity.type
_entity.pdbx_description
1 polymer ?
#
loop_
_entity_poly.entity_id
_entity_poly.type
_entity_poly.pdbx_seq_one_letter_code
_entity_poly.pdbx_strand_id
1 'polypeptide(L)'
;ATASVSLARDAAERAEALRKASPDLRDEVRMRARLRAALRELRLPESVLLENALANLLGHERRELTDLQAERPLALEGLSRQAMDQRVSRGRRALTRAKQQWPRRRRPALFDLLRGRREPTL
;
A
#
# COMPACT_ATOMS: atom_id res chain seq x y z
N ALA A 1 -5.87 24.45 -13.74
CA ALA A 1 -6.50 24.75 -12.42
C ALA A 1 -7.74 23.89 -12.13
N THR A 2 -8.56 23.56 -13.13
CA THR A 2 -9.81 22.77 -13.00
C THR A 2 -9.66 21.35 -12.44
N ALA A 3 -8.62 20.61 -12.82
CA ALA A 3 -8.40 19.23 -12.33
C ALA A 3 -8.17 19.15 -10.81
N SER A 4 -7.50 20.15 -10.23
CA SER A 4 -7.26 20.21 -8.78
C SER A 4 -8.54 20.49 -7.99
N VAL A 5 -9.43 21.32 -8.53
CA VAL A 5 -10.74 21.63 -7.92
C VAL A 5 -11.67 20.42 -7.98
N SER A 6 -11.69 19.69 -9.09
CA SER A 6 -12.46 18.44 -9.23
C SER A 6 -12.00 17.38 -8.22
N LEU A 7 -10.68 17.17 -8.06
CA LEU A 7 -10.13 16.22 -7.09
C LEU A 7 -10.47 16.61 -5.64
N ALA A 8 -10.43 17.89 -5.31
CA ALA A 8 -10.77 18.38 -3.98
C ALA A 8 -12.26 18.17 -3.67
N ARG A 9 -13.14 18.40 -4.65
CA ARG A 9 -14.58 18.16 -4.52
C ARG A 9 -14.89 16.68 -4.33
N ASP A 10 -14.32 15.81 -5.15
CA ASP A 10 -14.46 14.35 -5.02
C ASP A 10 -13.97 13.86 -3.64
N ALA A 11 -12.86 14.41 -3.14
CA ALA A 11 -12.35 14.08 -1.82
C ALA A 11 -13.31 14.51 -0.70
N ALA A 12 -13.92 15.71 -0.82
CA ALA A 12 -14.91 16.20 0.13
C ALA A 12 -16.19 15.36 0.13
N GLU A 13 -16.70 14.99 -1.05
CA GLU A 13 -17.89 14.13 -1.20
C GLU A 13 -17.65 12.73 -0.60
N ARG A 14 -16.47 12.14 -0.83
CA ARG A 14 -16.08 10.86 -0.21
C ARG A 14 -15.93 10.96 1.31
N ALA A 15 -15.39 12.07 1.81
CA ALA A 15 -15.28 12.30 3.25
C ALA A 15 -16.67 12.39 3.90
N GLU A 16 -17.62 13.07 3.25
CA GLU A 16 -19.00 13.15 3.72
C GLU A 16 -19.70 11.79 3.71
N ALA A 17 -19.54 11.01 2.64
CA ALA A 17 -20.06 9.66 2.56
C ALA A 17 -19.50 8.77 3.69
N LEU A 18 -18.20 8.88 3.98
CA LEU A 18 -17.56 8.17 5.09
C LEU A 18 -18.08 8.63 6.46
N ARG A 19 -18.40 9.92 6.66
CA ARG A 19 -19.00 10.40 7.91
C ARG A 19 -20.37 9.76 8.17
N LYS A 20 -21.16 9.55 7.11
CA LYS A 20 -22.49 8.93 7.17
C LYS A 20 -22.47 7.40 7.24
N ALA A 21 -21.33 6.77 6.96
CA ALA A 21 -21.16 5.32 7.01
C ALA A 21 -21.28 4.76 8.44
N SER A 22 -21.58 3.46 8.57
CA SER A 22 -21.58 2.77 9.86
C SER A 22 -20.20 2.80 10.54
N PRO A 23 -20.14 2.71 11.87
CA PRO A 23 -18.88 2.65 12.60
C PRO A 23 -17.94 1.55 12.09
N ASP A 24 -18.46 0.34 11.87
CA ASP A 24 -17.69 -0.81 11.40
C ASP A 24 -17.05 -0.56 10.02
N LEU A 25 -17.81 0.01 9.10
CA LEU A 25 -17.31 0.35 7.77
C LEU A 25 -16.20 1.41 7.83
N ARG A 26 -16.35 2.42 8.71
CA ARG A 26 -15.30 3.43 8.90
C ARG A 26 -14.02 2.82 9.47
N ASP A 27 -14.14 1.90 10.42
CA ASP A 27 -12.97 1.25 11.01
C ASP A 27 -12.29 0.29 10.03
N GLU A 28 -13.05 -0.42 9.20
CA GLU A 28 -12.50 -1.23 8.11
C GLU A 28 -11.74 -0.35 7.10
N VAL A 29 -12.33 0.77 6.67
CA VAL A 29 -11.66 1.71 5.75
C VAL A 29 -10.38 2.29 6.38
N ARG A 30 -10.44 2.66 7.67
CA ARG A 30 -9.28 3.19 8.40
C ARG A 30 -8.18 2.13 8.54
N MET A 31 -8.54 0.90 8.86
CA MET A 31 -7.61 -0.24 8.90
C MET A 31 -6.95 -0.43 7.54
N ARG A 32 -7.74 -0.53 6.45
CA ARG A 32 -7.22 -0.70 5.08
C ARG A 32 -6.29 0.44 4.69
N ALA A 33 -6.64 1.68 5.03
CA ALA A 33 -5.78 2.85 4.79
C ALA A 33 -4.45 2.76 5.54
N ARG A 34 -4.47 2.34 6.81
CA ARG A 34 -3.25 2.12 7.62
C ARG A 34 -2.38 1.02 7.03
N LEU A 35 -2.97 -0.10 6.60
CA LEU A 35 -2.22 -1.20 5.98
C LEU A 35 -1.58 -0.76 4.66
N ARG A 36 -2.32 -0.08 3.79
CA ARG A 36 -1.77 0.48 2.54
C ARG A 36 -0.65 1.48 2.81
N ALA A 37 -0.76 2.32 3.85
CA ALA A 37 0.30 3.23 4.24
C ALA A 37 1.56 2.47 4.70
N ALA A 38 1.40 1.44 5.53
CA ALA A 38 2.51 0.60 5.99
C ALA A 38 3.22 -0.11 4.82
N LEU A 39 2.46 -0.69 3.88
CA LEU A 39 3.00 -1.37 2.71
C LEU A 39 3.82 -0.42 1.80
N ARG A 40 3.45 0.85 1.70
CA ARG A 40 4.20 1.85 0.92
C ARG A 40 5.60 2.12 1.48
N GLU A 41 5.82 1.95 2.77
CA GLU A 41 7.14 2.16 3.38
C GLU A 41 8.13 1.02 3.09
N LEU A 42 7.61 -0.15 2.73
CA LEU A 42 8.40 -1.32 2.43
C LEU A 42 9.05 -1.19 1.05
N ARG A 43 10.21 -1.83 0.88
CA ARG A 43 10.84 -2.02 -0.44
C ARG A 43 9.85 -2.60 -1.44
N LEU A 44 10.01 -2.24 -2.71
CA LEU A 44 9.05 -2.58 -3.77
C LEU A 44 8.68 -4.07 -3.84
N PRO A 45 9.64 -5.04 -3.81
CA PRO A 45 9.29 -6.45 -3.83
C PRO A 45 8.46 -6.86 -2.62
N GLU A 46 8.85 -6.43 -1.41
CA GLU A 46 8.11 -6.70 -0.18
C GLU A 46 6.71 -6.07 -0.19
N SER A 47 6.56 -4.86 -0.72
CA SER A 47 5.29 -4.16 -0.85
C SER A 47 4.30 -4.96 -1.70
N VAL A 48 4.70 -5.36 -2.91
CA VAL A 48 3.88 -6.14 -3.85
C VAL A 48 3.52 -7.52 -3.31
N LEU A 49 4.51 -8.22 -2.75
CA LEU A 49 4.30 -9.58 -2.23
C LEU A 49 3.39 -9.59 -1.00
N LEU A 50 3.54 -8.62 -0.09
CA LEU A 50 2.70 -8.54 1.10
C LEU A 50 1.32 -7.97 0.80
N GLU A 51 1.19 -7.07 -0.17
CA GLU A 51 -0.12 -6.64 -0.69
C GLU A 51 -0.92 -7.84 -1.20
N ASN A 52 -0.31 -8.70 -2.02
CA ASN A 52 -0.94 -9.94 -2.47
C ASN A 52 -1.25 -10.91 -1.32
N ALA A 53 -0.31 -11.08 -0.37
CA ALA A 53 -0.51 -11.97 0.77
C ALA A 53 -1.60 -11.49 1.75
N LEU A 54 -1.97 -10.21 1.70
CA LEU A 54 -3.00 -9.58 2.52
C LEU A 54 -4.21 -9.13 1.69
N ALA A 55 -4.36 -9.63 0.45
CA ALA A 55 -5.38 -9.20 -0.50
C ALA A 55 -6.79 -9.21 0.11
N ASN A 56 -7.16 -10.30 0.79
CA ASN A 56 -8.48 -10.43 1.44
C ASN A 56 -8.75 -9.30 2.45
N LEU A 57 -7.76 -8.91 3.26
CA LEU A 57 -7.88 -7.81 4.22
C LEU A 57 -7.98 -6.44 3.53
N LEU A 58 -7.40 -6.33 2.33
CA LEU A 58 -7.43 -5.12 1.51
C LEU A 58 -8.68 -5.04 0.61
N GLY A 59 -9.50 -6.09 0.57
CA GLY A 59 -10.67 -6.21 -0.29
C GLY A 59 -10.33 -6.54 -1.74
N HIS A 60 -9.28 -7.32 -1.96
CA HIS A 60 -8.81 -7.77 -3.28
C HIS A 60 -8.69 -9.29 -3.31
N GLU A 61 -8.69 -9.88 -4.51
CA GLU A 61 -8.41 -11.29 -4.69
C GLU A 61 -6.91 -11.56 -4.67
N ARG A 62 -6.52 -12.65 -3.99
CA ARG A 62 -5.14 -13.12 -3.97
C ARG A 62 -4.82 -13.81 -5.29
N ARG A 63 -3.70 -13.45 -5.90
CA ARG A 63 -3.18 -14.07 -7.12
C ARG A 63 -2.08 -15.08 -6.81
N GLU A 64 -1.88 -16.03 -7.71
CA GLU A 64 -0.71 -16.88 -7.70
C GLU A 64 0.57 -16.07 -7.93
N LEU A 65 1.68 -16.53 -7.35
CA LEU A 65 2.92 -15.77 -7.36
C LEU A 65 3.55 -15.67 -8.76
N THR A 66 3.32 -16.67 -9.62
CA THR A 66 3.76 -16.66 -11.01
C THR A 66 3.02 -15.59 -11.81
N ASP A 67 1.71 -15.49 -11.63
CA ASP A 67 0.87 -14.51 -12.33
C ASP A 67 1.20 -13.09 -11.84
N LEU A 68 1.35 -12.94 -10.52
CA LEU A 68 1.77 -11.68 -9.92
C LEU A 68 3.13 -11.22 -10.45
N GLN A 69 4.08 -12.14 -10.64
CA GLN A 69 5.39 -11.83 -11.21
C GLN A 69 5.29 -11.39 -12.68
N ALA A 70 4.45 -12.05 -13.47
CA ALA A 70 4.20 -11.68 -14.86
C ALA A 70 3.54 -10.28 -14.98
N GLU A 71 2.65 -9.92 -14.07
CA GLU A 71 1.99 -8.61 -14.05
C GLU A 71 2.88 -7.48 -13.51
N ARG A 72 3.82 -7.82 -12.61
CA ARG A 72 4.66 -6.86 -11.88
C ARG A 72 6.15 -7.17 -12.07
N PRO A 73 6.65 -7.27 -13.32
CA PRO A 73 8.04 -7.64 -13.59
C PRO A 73 9.03 -6.67 -12.94
N LEU A 74 8.77 -5.36 -13.00
CA LEU A 74 9.63 -4.34 -12.37
C LEU A 74 9.86 -4.54 -10.86
N ALA A 75 8.94 -5.23 -10.17
CA ALA A 75 9.06 -5.51 -8.75
C ALA A 75 9.65 -6.89 -8.44
N LEU A 76 9.41 -7.88 -9.31
CA LEU A 76 9.61 -9.30 -9.01
C LEU A 76 10.51 -10.04 -10.00
N GLU A 77 11.01 -9.38 -11.04
CA GLU A 77 11.92 -9.96 -12.02
C GLU A 77 13.16 -10.58 -11.36
N GLY A 78 13.57 -11.74 -11.87
CA GLY A 78 14.72 -12.49 -11.36
C GLY A 78 14.51 -13.17 -10.00
N LEU A 79 13.37 -13.00 -9.34
CA LEU A 79 13.06 -13.73 -8.11
C LEU A 79 12.50 -15.12 -8.42
N SER A 80 13.11 -16.16 -7.85
CA SER A 80 12.51 -17.49 -7.84
C SER A 80 11.27 -17.53 -6.94
N ARG A 81 10.38 -18.50 -7.16
CA ARG A 81 9.22 -18.76 -6.30
C ARG A 81 9.61 -18.86 -4.82
N GLN A 82 10.64 -19.65 -4.52
CA GLN A 82 11.16 -19.81 -3.17
C GLN A 82 11.65 -18.48 -2.57
N ALA A 83 12.31 -17.62 -3.36
CA ALA A 83 12.74 -16.31 -2.90
C ALA A 83 11.56 -15.38 -2.58
N MET A 84 10.49 -15.44 -3.38
CA MET A 84 9.24 -14.70 -3.11
C MET A 84 8.57 -15.19 -1.82
N ASP A 85 8.42 -16.50 -1.63
CA ASP A 85 7.81 -17.08 -0.43
C ASP A 85 8.61 -16.73 0.84
N GLN A 86 9.94 -16.80 0.79
CA GLN A 86 10.79 -16.37 1.89
C GLN A 86 10.60 -14.88 2.24
N ARG A 87 10.46 -14.02 1.23
CA ARG A 87 10.21 -12.58 1.44
C ARG A 87 8.83 -12.34 2.06
N VAL A 88 7.79 -13.04 1.63
CA VAL A 88 6.45 -13.00 2.25
C VAL A 88 6.56 -13.40 3.72
N SER A 89 7.22 -14.53 4.02
CA SER A 89 7.40 -15.01 5.40
C SER A 89 8.16 -14.02 6.29
N ARG A 90 9.30 -13.50 5.81
CA ARG A 90 10.08 -12.48 6.55
C ARG A 90 9.29 -11.18 6.72
N GLY A 91 8.59 -10.75 5.68
CA GLY A 91 7.77 -9.55 5.70
C GLY A 91 6.65 -9.61 6.73
N ARG A 92 5.87 -10.71 6.76
CA ARG A 92 4.81 -10.93 7.76
C ARG A 92 5.37 -10.89 9.18
N ARG A 93 6.51 -11.55 9.44
CA ARG A 93 7.18 -11.52 10.74
C ARG A 93 7.73 -10.14 11.10
N ALA A 94 8.13 -9.34 10.12
CA ALA A 94 8.62 -7.98 10.38
C ALA A 94 7.46 -7.02 10.74
N LEU A 95 6.29 -7.20 10.12
CA LEU A 95 5.11 -6.36 10.40
C LEU A 95 4.56 -6.54 11.83
N THR A 96 4.86 -7.65 12.50
CA THR A 96 4.52 -7.83 13.93
C THR A 96 5.56 -7.21 14.87
N ARG A 97 6.65 -6.65 14.34
CA ARG A 97 7.72 -6.01 15.11
C ARG A 97 7.67 -4.49 14.99
N ALA A 98 8.48 -3.83 15.80
CA ALA A 98 8.66 -2.38 15.77
C ALA A 98 9.06 -1.90 14.36
N LYS A 99 8.52 -0.74 13.96
CA LYS A 99 8.62 -0.18 12.61
C LYS A 99 10.06 -0.02 12.09
N GLN A 100 11.02 0.19 12.99
CA GLN A 100 12.44 0.31 12.68
C GLN A 100 13.02 -0.98 12.09
N GLN A 101 12.40 -2.13 12.36
CA GLN A 101 12.85 -3.45 11.90
C GLN A 101 12.23 -3.85 10.55
N TRP A 102 11.40 -3.01 9.96
CA TRP A 102 10.75 -3.31 8.70
C TRP A 102 11.76 -3.30 7.53
N PRO A 103 11.54 -4.08 6.47
CA PRO A 103 12.34 -4.00 5.24
C PRO A 103 12.01 -2.73 4.46
N ARG A 104 12.46 -1.58 4.98
CA ARG A 104 12.13 -0.24 4.48
C ARG A 104 12.91 0.12 3.21
N ARG A 105 12.34 0.99 2.40
CA ARG A 105 13.04 1.59 1.26
C ARG A 105 14.23 2.41 1.76
N ARG A 106 15.34 2.38 1.02
CA ARG A 106 16.52 3.22 1.28
C ARG A 106 16.33 4.67 0.80
N ARG A 107 15.43 4.89 -0.17
CA ARG A 107 15.12 6.19 -0.77
C ARG A 107 13.61 6.38 -0.86
N PRO A 108 13.09 7.61 -0.71
CA PRO A 108 11.68 7.92 -0.89
C PRO A 108 11.23 7.57 -2.31
N ALA A 109 9.98 7.16 -2.47
CA ALA A 109 9.45 6.87 -3.79
C ALA A 109 9.15 8.17 -4.54
N LEU A 110 9.10 8.10 -5.88
CA LEU A 110 8.74 9.25 -6.71
C LEU A 110 7.41 9.89 -6.26
N PHE A 111 6.41 9.06 -5.92
CA PHE A 111 5.12 9.56 -5.46
C PHE A 111 5.21 10.30 -4.11
N ASP A 112 6.13 9.93 -3.22
CA ASP A 112 6.34 10.63 -1.95
C ASP A 112 6.90 12.05 -2.22
N LEU A 113 7.86 12.14 -3.15
CA LEU A 113 8.45 13.42 -3.57
C LEU A 113 7.42 14.33 -4.24
N LEU A 114 6.55 13.76 -5.07
CA LEU A 114 5.48 14.49 -5.75
C LEU A 114 4.37 14.94 -4.78
N ARG A 115 4.13 14.19 -3.70
CA ARG A 115 3.17 14.56 -2.66
C ARG A 115 3.72 15.68 -1.76
N GLY A 116 5.02 15.65 -1.44
CA GLY A 116 5.69 16.70 -0.67
C GLY A 116 5.74 18.07 -1.36
N ARG A 117 5.66 18.11 -2.70
CA ARG A 117 5.55 19.38 -3.46
C ARG A 117 4.18 20.06 -3.38
N ARG A 118 3.18 19.43 -2.75
CA ARG A 118 1.77 19.88 -2.76
C ARG A 118 1.28 20.53 -1.47
N GLU A 119 2.11 20.67 -0.45
CA GLU A 119 1.81 21.53 0.70
C GLU A 119 2.51 22.87 0.50
N PRO A 120 1.79 23.97 0.21
CA PRO A 120 2.30 25.27 0.60
C PRO A 120 2.27 25.30 2.12
N THR A 121 3.43 25.44 2.74
CA THR A 121 3.55 25.94 4.11
C THR A 121 2.69 27.19 4.23
N LEU A 122 1.64 27.10 5.06
CA LEU A 122 1.04 28.26 5.71
C LEU A 122 1.92 28.63 6.90
#